data_AF-A0A8T5LDB2-F1
#
_entry.id   AF-A0A8T5LDB2-F1
#
_cell.length_a   1.000
_cell.length_b   1.000
_cell.length_c   1.000
_cell.angle_alpha   90.00
_cell.angle_beta   90.00
_cell.angle_gamma   90.00
#
_symmetry.space_group_name_H-M   'P 1'
#
loop_
_entity.id
_entity.type
_entity.pdbx_description
1 polymer ?
#
loop_
_entity_poly.entity_id
_entity_poly.type
_entity_poly.pdbx_seq_one_letter_code
_entity_poly.pdbx_strand_id
1 'polypeptide(L)'
;MNFIRKVFEKKVDESTHRQFTRFGKGEYKGRFFLGFTKTKKIKVKSSFEFANDLVEIAAGFGEARVSGIVLSKKDISEDMSKKGIQCNAESKKGGLYYENQIPVQDLKPAQTLELEKASYFSLLDIEGEDFRVKMKKKLPKPGKDERKIDDKFCQLEADEKYCSKIKEDLFWDLPEVKKASIKHSVIIGSIIMPQGEKDYAKIRELSKRKGKLIRHIDADGQTTQKETTFEA
;
A
#
# COMPACT_ATOMS: atom_id res chain seq x y z
N MET A 1 -6.85 5.91 -5.15
CA MET A 1 -7.71 5.75 -3.95
C MET A 1 -7.31 4.48 -3.24
N ASN A 2 -6.86 4.61 -2.00
CA ASN A 2 -6.34 3.49 -1.25
C ASN A 2 -7.43 2.47 -0.86
N PHE A 3 -6.96 1.25 -0.60
CA PHE A 3 -7.81 0.11 -0.31
C PHE A 3 -8.65 0.27 0.97
N ILE A 4 -8.18 1.00 2.00
CA ILE A 4 -8.98 1.24 3.22
C ILE A 4 -10.17 2.15 2.87
N ARG A 5 -9.94 3.24 2.12
CA ARG A 5 -11.03 4.12 1.67
C ARG A 5 -12.04 3.38 0.80
N LYS A 6 -11.56 2.53 -0.14
CA LYS A 6 -12.42 1.65 -0.96
C LYS A 6 -13.35 0.79 -0.12
N VAL A 7 -12.86 0.23 1.00
CA VAL A 7 -13.69 -0.55 1.92
C VAL A 7 -14.76 0.31 2.60
N PHE A 8 -14.41 1.49 3.11
CA PHE A 8 -15.38 2.39 3.74
C PHE A 8 -16.45 2.90 2.77
N GLU A 9 -16.08 3.14 1.51
CA GLU A 9 -17.01 3.57 0.46
C GLU A 9 -17.76 2.42 -0.23
N LYS A 10 -17.54 1.17 0.18
CA LYS A 10 -18.13 -0.04 -0.46
C LYS A 10 -17.78 -0.16 -1.96
N LYS A 11 -16.60 0.32 -2.36
CA LYS A 11 -16.05 0.24 -3.72
C LYS A 11 -14.88 -0.76 -3.79
N VAL A 12 -15.10 -1.95 -3.23
CA VAL A 12 -14.10 -3.03 -3.22
C VAL A 12 -13.86 -3.50 -4.64
N ASP A 13 -12.60 -3.59 -5.03
CA ASP A 13 -12.14 -4.03 -6.34
C ASP A 13 -11.06 -5.12 -6.23
N GLU A 14 -10.50 -5.55 -7.36
CA GLU A 14 -9.48 -6.59 -7.41
C GLU A 14 -8.21 -6.21 -6.63
N SER A 15 -7.82 -4.93 -6.62
CA SER A 15 -6.67 -4.46 -5.83
C SER A 15 -6.92 -4.63 -4.33
N THR A 16 -8.14 -4.31 -3.87
CA THR A 16 -8.56 -4.44 -2.49
C THR A 16 -8.65 -5.92 -2.09
N HIS A 17 -9.25 -6.75 -2.94
CA HIS A 17 -9.28 -8.20 -2.77
C HIS A 17 -7.87 -8.78 -2.61
N ARG A 18 -6.97 -8.47 -3.56
CA ARG A 18 -5.57 -8.90 -3.56
C ARG A 18 -4.84 -8.51 -2.27
N GLN A 19 -5.07 -7.29 -1.79
CA GLN A 19 -4.53 -6.81 -0.52
C GLN A 19 -4.95 -7.73 0.64
N PHE A 20 -6.24 -8.04 0.76
CA PHE A 20 -6.77 -8.90 1.83
C PHE A 20 -6.43 -10.39 1.66
N THR A 21 -6.02 -10.83 0.47
CA THR A 21 -5.69 -12.26 0.25
C THR A 21 -4.54 -12.79 1.11
N ARG A 22 -3.72 -11.88 1.63
CA ARG A 22 -2.55 -12.18 2.48
C ARG A 22 -2.92 -12.51 3.92
N PHE A 23 -4.17 -12.30 4.30
CA PHE A 23 -4.63 -12.42 5.66
C PHE A 23 -5.55 -13.64 5.80
N GLY A 24 -5.25 -14.46 6.81
CA GLY A 24 -6.14 -15.54 7.28
C GLY A 24 -7.07 -15.05 8.38
N LYS A 25 -7.87 -15.95 8.96
CA LYS A 25 -8.75 -15.63 10.09
C LYS A 25 -7.98 -15.02 11.29
N GLY A 26 -8.64 -14.09 11.99
CA GLY A 26 -8.16 -13.47 13.21
C GLY A 26 -8.05 -11.94 13.14
N GLU A 27 -7.40 -11.37 14.14
CA GLU A 27 -7.27 -9.93 14.35
C GLU A 27 -5.86 -9.44 13.97
N TYR A 28 -5.80 -8.41 13.15
CA TYR A 28 -4.58 -7.73 12.73
C TYR A 28 -4.69 -6.26 13.14
N LYS A 29 -4.23 -5.98 14.35
CA LYS A 29 -4.26 -4.64 14.93
C LYS A 29 -2.96 -3.91 14.63
N GLY A 30 -3.04 -2.59 14.56
CA GLY A 30 -1.89 -1.68 14.34
C GLY A 30 -1.19 -1.79 12.99
N ARG A 31 -1.36 -2.89 12.25
CA ARG A 31 -0.59 -3.27 11.04
C ARG A 31 -0.74 -2.27 9.90
N PHE A 32 -1.81 -1.49 9.95
CA PHE A 32 -2.19 -0.48 8.99
C PHE A 32 -2.08 0.88 9.68
N PHE A 33 -0.90 1.48 9.61
CA PHE A 33 -0.62 2.76 10.24
C PHE A 33 -0.43 3.86 9.20
N LEU A 34 -0.99 5.04 9.48
CA LEU A 34 -0.73 6.28 8.77
C LEU A 34 -0.44 7.37 9.80
N GLY A 35 0.66 8.08 9.65
CA GLY A 35 0.99 9.29 10.40
C GLY A 35 1.00 10.48 9.45
N PHE A 36 0.37 11.58 9.86
CA PHE A 36 0.34 12.84 9.13
C PHE A 36 1.00 13.94 9.96
N THR A 37 1.79 14.79 9.32
CA THR A 37 2.34 15.99 9.94
C THR A 37 2.44 17.08 8.89
N LYS A 38 1.78 18.21 9.15
CA LYS A 38 1.84 19.44 8.35
C LYS A 38 2.72 20.47 9.06
N THR A 39 3.84 20.81 8.43
CA THR A 39 4.75 21.89 8.84
C THR A 39 4.96 22.83 7.64
N LYS A 40 6.20 23.16 7.28
CA LYS A 40 6.53 23.76 5.97
C LYS A 40 6.32 22.78 4.81
N LYS A 41 6.41 21.48 5.11
CA LYS A 41 6.12 20.38 4.19
C LYS A 41 5.11 19.43 4.80
N ILE A 42 4.44 18.68 3.95
CA ILE A 42 3.59 17.55 4.31
C ILE A 42 4.48 16.33 4.50
N LYS A 43 4.36 15.69 5.66
CA LYS A 43 5.06 14.44 5.97
C LYS A 43 4.05 13.35 6.27
N VAL A 44 4.15 12.25 5.54
CA VAL A 44 3.40 11.03 5.76
C VAL A 44 4.35 9.92 6.14
N LYS A 45 4.02 9.19 7.20
CA LYS A 45 4.70 7.96 7.61
C LYS A 45 3.69 6.84 7.57
N SER A 46 4.07 5.66 7.10
CA SER A 46 3.16 4.53 7.10
C SER A 46 3.87 3.21 7.32
N SER A 47 3.06 2.23 7.72
CA SER A 47 3.47 0.84 7.68
C SER A 47 3.51 0.32 6.25
N PHE A 48 4.16 -0.83 6.08
CA PHE A 48 4.32 -1.52 4.81
C PHE A 48 3.04 -1.71 4.00
N GLU A 49 1.89 -1.84 4.65
CA GLU A 49 0.64 -2.17 3.95
C GLU A 49 0.15 -1.09 2.99
N PHE A 50 0.66 0.15 3.12
CA PHE A 50 0.36 1.29 2.23
C PHE A 50 1.44 1.54 1.18
N ALA A 51 2.39 0.63 1.00
CA ALA A 51 3.50 0.83 0.07
C ALA A 51 3.01 1.06 -1.37
N ASN A 52 2.11 0.21 -1.88
CA ASN A 52 1.57 0.36 -3.23
C ASN A 52 0.74 1.65 -3.38
N ASP A 53 -0.11 1.97 -2.39
CA ASP A 53 -0.92 3.20 -2.41
C ASP A 53 -0.02 4.45 -2.48
N LEU A 54 1.13 4.45 -1.80
CA LEU A 54 2.08 5.56 -1.86
C LEU A 54 2.77 5.68 -3.23
N VAL A 55 3.00 4.58 -3.94
CA VAL A 55 3.49 4.63 -5.32
C VAL A 55 2.43 5.25 -6.24
N GLU A 56 1.16 4.82 -6.12
CA GLU A 56 0.04 5.38 -6.90
C GLU A 56 -0.10 6.90 -6.68
N ILE A 57 -0.09 7.33 -5.41
CA ILE A 57 -0.20 8.74 -5.04
C ILE A 57 0.99 9.54 -5.61
N ALA A 58 2.21 9.05 -5.43
CA ALA A 58 3.43 9.74 -5.86
C ALA A 58 3.55 9.83 -7.38
N ALA A 59 3.15 8.79 -8.12
CA ALA A 59 3.05 8.85 -9.58
C ALA A 59 2.14 10.00 -10.03
N GLY A 60 1.11 10.28 -9.25
CA GLY A 60 0.19 11.38 -9.48
C GLY A 60 0.74 12.77 -9.18
N PHE A 61 1.97 12.92 -8.68
CA PHE A 61 2.59 14.22 -8.41
C PHE A 61 3.43 14.76 -9.56
N GLY A 62 3.84 13.90 -10.50
CA GLY A 62 4.62 14.28 -11.68
C GLY A 62 5.65 13.24 -12.07
N GLU A 63 6.55 13.63 -12.98
CA GLU A 63 7.73 12.85 -13.34
C GLU A 63 8.67 12.75 -12.13
N ALA A 64 9.35 11.63 -12.00
CA ALA A 64 10.23 11.38 -10.88
C ALA A 64 11.33 10.38 -11.22
N ARG A 65 12.43 10.51 -10.49
CA ARG A 65 13.50 9.52 -10.45
C ARG A 65 13.07 8.37 -9.54
N VAL A 66 13.01 7.15 -10.08
CA VAL A 66 12.50 5.95 -9.41
C VAL A 66 13.58 4.89 -9.31
N SER A 67 13.64 4.19 -8.17
CA SER A 67 14.51 3.03 -7.97
C SER A 67 13.99 2.10 -6.88
N GLY A 68 14.45 0.85 -6.86
CA GLY A 68 14.17 -0.09 -5.78
C GLY A 68 13.74 -1.44 -6.30
N ILE A 69 12.76 -2.06 -5.62
CA ILE A 69 12.35 -3.43 -5.90
C ILE A 69 10.84 -3.47 -6.13
N VAL A 70 10.43 -4.16 -7.19
CA VAL A 70 9.05 -4.62 -7.38
C VAL A 70 9.00 -6.13 -7.18
N LEU A 71 8.22 -6.58 -6.19
CA LEU A 71 7.95 -8.00 -6.00
C LEU A 71 6.69 -8.38 -6.76
N SER A 72 6.75 -9.39 -7.62
CA SER A 72 5.63 -9.80 -8.48
C SER A 72 5.45 -11.33 -8.51
N LYS A 73 4.29 -11.81 -8.95
CA LYS A 73 4.02 -13.26 -9.10
C LYS A 73 4.70 -13.88 -10.34
N LYS A 74 5.06 -13.06 -11.33
CA LYS A 74 5.73 -13.44 -12.59
C LYS A 74 6.90 -12.51 -12.86
N ASP A 75 7.86 -12.91 -13.68
CA ASP A 75 8.84 -11.98 -14.25
C ASP A 75 8.10 -10.89 -15.05
N ILE A 76 8.47 -9.63 -14.84
CA ILE A 76 7.87 -8.46 -15.51
C ILE A 76 8.87 -7.71 -16.40
N SER A 77 10.11 -8.18 -16.52
CA SER A 77 11.20 -7.45 -17.18
C SER A 77 10.89 -7.15 -18.66
N GLU A 78 10.35 -8.12 -19.39
CA GLU A 78 9.98 -7.94 -20.80
C GLU A 78 8.81 -6.94 -20.96
N ASP A 79 7.77 -7.09 -20.12
CA ASP A 79 6.60 -6.20 -20.10
C ASP A 79 7.00 -4.75 -19.78
N MET A 80 7.95 -4.57 -18.86
CA MET A 80 8.49 -3.27 -18.45
C MET A 80 9.39 -2.66 -19.54
N SER A 81 10.23 -3.46 -20.19
CA SER A 81 11.09 -2.98 -21.29
C SER A 81 10.27 -2.43 -22.45
N LYS A 82 9.14 -3.07 -22.81
CA LYS A 82 8.21 -2.58 -23.84
C LYS A 82 7.60 -1.21 -23.50
N LYS A 83 7.57 -0.86 -22.22
CA LYS A 83 7.06 0.41 -21.68
C LYS A 83 8.18 1.42 -21.41
N GLY A 84 9.41 1.12 -21.86
CA GLY A 84 10.58 1.97 -21.65
C GLY A 84 11.05 2.03 -20.20
N ILE A 85 10.77 0.99 -19.42
CA ILE A 85 11.18 0.89 -18.01
C ILE A 85 12.29 -0.17 -17.92
N GLN A 86 13.46 0.24 -17.45
CA GLN A 86 14.56 -0.68 -17.16
C GLN A 86 14.21 -1.50 -15.92
N CYS A 87 14.34 -2.81 -16.03
CA CYS A 87 13.94 -3.76 -15.00
C CYS A 87 14.73 -5.06 -15.17
N ASN A 88 15.37 -5.53 -14.11
CA ASN A 88 16.10 -6.79 -14.09
C ASN A 88 15.46 -7.73 -13.07
N ALA A 89 14.80 -8.79 -13.52
CA ALA A 89 14.27 -9.81 -12.63
C ALA A 89 15.36 -10.74 -12.12
N GLU A 90 15.37 -10.93 -10.80
CA GLU A 90 16.06 -12.04 -10.15
C GLU A 90 15.08 -13.19 -9.88
N SER A 91 15.64 -14.40 -9.81
CA SER A 91 14.90 -15.64 -9.52
C SER A 91 14.05 -15.56 -8.23
N LYS A 92 13.09 -16.49 -8.10
CA LYS A 92 12.06 -16.42 -7.04
C LYS A 92 12.65 -16.38 -5.62
N LYS A 93 12.52 -15.26 -4.91
CA LYS A 93 12.87 -15.16 -3.49
C LYS A 93 11.93 -16.03 -2.65
N GLY A 94 12.49 -17.05 -1.99
CA GLY A 94 11.74 -18.00 -1.16
C GLY A 94 10.66 -18.79 -1.93
N GLY A 95 10.79 -18.89 -3.26
CA GLY A 95 9.83 -19.60 -4.12
C GLY A 95 8.50 -18.89 -4.38
N LEU A 96 8.29 -17.69 -3.83
CA LEU A 96 6.99 -16.99 -3.82
C LEU A 96 6.89 -15.83 -4.80
N TYR A 97 7.94 -15.01 -4.92
CA TYR A 97 7.91 -13.78 -5.72
C TYR A 97 9.16 -13.66 -6.58
N TYR A 98 9.01 -13.12 -7.78
CA TYR A 98 10.13 -12.57 -8.53
C TYR A 98 10.55 -11.25 -7.91
N GLU A 99 11.86 -11.03 -7.80
CA GLU A 99 12.44 -9.79 -7.30
C GLU A 99 12.93 -8.95 -8.47
N ASN A 100 12.14 -7.96 -8.87
CA ASN A 100 12.44 -7.15 -10.04
C ASN A 100 13.17 -5.89 -9.59
N GLN A 101 14.46 -5.84 -9.86
CA GLN A 101 15.32 -4.70 -9.54
C GLN A 101 15.03 -3.58 -10.55
N ILE A 102 14.61 -2.44 -10.02
CA ILE A 102 14.39 -1.22 -10.77
C ILE A 102 15.61 -0.32 -10.55
N PRO A 103 16.54 -0.22 -11.52
CA PRO A 103 17.67 0.70 -11.42
C PRO A 103 17.15 2.14 -11.40
N VAL A 104 18.00 3.04 -10.91
CA VAL A 104 17.72 4.49 -10.89
C VAL A 104 17.46 4.98 -12.31
N GLN A 105 16.26 5.49 -12.56
CA GLN A 105 15.85 6.03 -13.85
C GLN A 105 14.73 7.06 -13.68
N ASP A 106 14.59 7.97 -14.64
CA ASP A 106 13.49 8.92 -14.65
C ASP A 106 12.26 8.30 -15.32
N LEU A 107 11.12 8.33 -14.63
CA LEU A 107 9.86 7.75 -15.08
C LEU A 107 8.76 8.80 -15.15
N LYS A 108 7.97 8.71 -16.22
CA LYS A 108 6.71 9.44 -16.34
C LYS A 108 5.66 8.87 -15.39
N PRO A 109 4.64 9.65 -14.97
CA PRO A 109 3.52 9.17 -14.16
C PRO A 109 2.93 7.84 -14.63
N ALA A 110 2.68 7.69 -15.93
CA ALA A 110 2.13 6.47 -16.50
C ALA A 110 3.06 5.27 -16.28
N GLN A 111 4.38 5.43 -16.42
CA GLN A 111 5.34 4.35 -16.23
C GLN A 111 5.44 3.92 -14.76
N THR A 112 5.43 4.87 -13.83
CA THR A 112 5.39 4.59 -12.38
C THR A 112 4.12 3.82 -12.00
N LEU A 113 2.97 4.14 -12.61
CA LEU A 113 1.74 3.38 -12.41
C LEU A 113 1.81 1.96 -12.99
N GLU A 114 2.54 1.73 -14.07
CA GLU A 114 2.74 0.38 -14.60
C GLU A 114 3.56 -0.51 -13.66
N LEU A 115 4.53 0.06 -12.94
CA LEU A 115 5.23 -0.64 -11.85
C LEU A 115 4.29 -1.02 -10.71
N GLU A 116 3.43 -0.09 -10.28
CA GLU A 116 2.43 -0.34 -9.22
C GLU A 116 1.48 -1.48 -9.61
N LYS A 117 0.88 -1.42 -10.81
CA LYS A 117 -0.07 -2.43 -11.31
C LYS A 117 0.54 -3.83 -11.40
N ALA A 118 1.82 -3.89 -11.78
CA ALA A 118 2.56 -5.13 -11.88
C ALA A 118 3.01 -5.68 -10.51
N SER A 119 3.01 -4.82 -9.49
CA SER A 119 3.49 -5.17 -8.16
C SER A 119 2.49 -6.03 -7.39
N TYR A 120 3.02 -7.06 -6.75
CA TYR A 120 2.42 -7.62 -5.55
C TYR A 120 2.81 -6.78 -4.33
N PHE A 121 4.10 -6.37 -4.26
CA PHE A 121 4.59 -5.36 -3.33
C PHE A 121 5.57 -4.41 -4.03
N SER A 122 5.42 -3.13 -3.79
CA SER A 122 6.36 -2.09 -4.21
C SER A 122 7.27 -1.69 -3.05
N LEU A 123 8.58 -1.74 -3.27
CA LEU A 123 9.61 -1.24 -2.34
C LEU A 123 10.44 -0.17 -3.04
N LEU A 124 9.76 0.88 -3.49
CA LEU A 124 10.32 1.91 -4.37
C LEU A 124 10.69 3.18 -3.60
N ASP A 125 11.81 3.77 -3.98
CA ASP A 125 12.13 5.16 -3.66
C ASP A 125 11.80 5.99 -4.89
N ILE A 126 11.11 7.11 -4.68
CA ILE A 126 10.62 7.99 -5.74
C ILE A 126 11.00 9.41 -5.35
N GLU A 127 11.68 10.13 -6.23
CA GLU A 127 12.15 11.49 -5.97
C GLU A 127 11.79 12.38 -7.15
N GLY A 128 10.81 13.25 -6.95
CA GLY A 128 10.47 14.34 -7.87
C GLY A 128 11.04 15.67 -7.37
N GLU A 129 10.71 16.77 -8.05
CA GLU A 129 11.17 18.11 -7.70
C GLU A 129 10.75 18.52 -6.28
N ASP A 130 9.46 18.36 -5.98
CA ASP A 130 8.85 18.87 -4.74
C ASP A 130 8.30 17.76 -3.83
N PHE A 131 8.72 16.51 -4.07
CA PHE A 131 8.30 15.38 -3.28
C PHE A 131 9.30 14.23 -3.28
N ARG A 132 9.22 13.41 -2.23
CA ARG A 132 10.08 12.25 -2.04
C ARG A 132 9.35 11.15 -1.29
N VAL A 133 9.33 9.96 -1.85
CA VAL A 133 8.95 8.71 -1.18
C VAL A 133 10.18 7.87 -0.91
N LYS A 134 10.32 7.38 0.32
CA LYS A 134 11.32 6.38 0.70
C LYS A 134 10.64 5.17 1.29
N MET A 135 11.11 3.99 0.89
CA MET A 135 10.65 2.71 1.42
C MET A 135 11.82 1.82 1.80
N LYS A 136 11.65 1.03 2.86
CA LYS A 136 12.61 -0.02 3.19
C LYS A 136 12.61 -1.09 2.08
N LYS A 137 13.80 -1.60 1.75
CA LYS A 137 14.00 -2.59 0.67
C LYS A 137 13.85 -4.04 1.12
N LYS A 138 13.47 -4.27 2.37
CA LYS A 138 13.27 -5.60 2.95
C LYS A 138 11.85 -5.70 3.51
N LEU A 139 11.13 -6.74 3.10
CA LEU A 139 9.80 -7.03 3.63
C LEU A 139 9.83 -7.15 5.16
N PRO A 140 8.81 -6.60 5.85
CA PRO A 140 8.68 -6.81 7.28
C PRO A 140 8.40 -8.30 7.56
N LYS A 141 8.76 -8.77 8.75
CA LYS A 141 8.39 -10.14 9.16
C LYS A 141 6.87 -10.22 9.28
N PRO A 142 6.21 -11.24 8.70
CA PRO A 142 4.78 -11.42 8.86
C PRO A 142 4.45 -11.69 10.33
N GLY A 143 3.39 -11.06 10.82
CA GLY A 143 2.96 -11.23 12.21
C GLY A 143 1.65 -10.53 12.51
N LYS A 144 1.08 -10.88 13.67
CA LYS A 144 -0.10 -10.23 14.27
C LYS A 144 0.28 -9.30 15.43
N ASP A 145 1.54 -9.30 15.86
CA ASP A 145 2.02 -8.54 17.01
C ASP A 145 2.16 -7.05 16.66
N GLU A 146 1.35 -6.23 17.32
CA GLU A 146 1.34 -4.78 17.14
C GLU A 146 2.71 -4.14 17.41
N ARG A 147 3.49 -4.71 18.33
CA ARG A 147 4.76 -4.13 18.78
C ARG A 147 5.88 -4.27 17.76
N LYS A 148 5.69 -5.11 16.73
CA LYS A 148 6.68 -5.37 15.67
C LYS A 148 6.42 -4.59 14.40
N ILE A 149 5.44 -3.70 14.41
CA ILE A 149 5.06 -2.93 13.23
C ILE A 149 5.97 -1.72 13.11
N ASP A 150 6.53 -1.58 11.93
CA ASP A 150 7.37 -0.46 11.57
C ASP A 150 6.52 0.67 10.99
N ASP A 151 6.28 1.71 11.79
CA ASP A 151 5.48 2.88 11.43
C ASP A 151 6.18 3.85 10.47
N LYS A 152 7.46 3.59 10.16
CA LYS A 152 8.31 4.35 9.23
C LYS A 152 8.81 3.47 8.08
N PHE A 153 8.09 2.40 7.76
CA PHE A 153 8.43 1.55 6.63
C PHE A 153 8.41 2.35 5.33
N CYS A 154 7.35 3.13 5.14
CA CYS A 154 7.25 4.11 4.06
C CYS A 154 7.24 5.53 4.64
N GLN A 155 7.89 6.45 3.94
CA GLN A 155 7.94 7.86 4.30
C GLN A 155 7.76 8.70 3.03
N LEU A 156 6.75 9.56 3.02
CA LEU A 156 6.52 10.57 1.99
C LEU A 156 6.77 11.95 2.60
N GLU A 157 7.58 12.76 1.94
CA GLU A 157 7.71 14.19 2.18
C GLU A 157 7.32 14.93 0.90
N ALA A 158 6.44 15.91 0.99
CA ALA A 158 5.94 16.64 -0.18
C ALA A 158 5.59 18.09 0.18
N ASP A 159 5.63 18.96 -0.81
CA ASP A 159 5.21 20.36 -0.66
C ASP A 159 3.70 20.49 -0.40
N GLU A 160 3.30 21.64 0.15
CA GLU A 160 1.92 21.91 0.58
C GLU A 160 0.91 21.82 -0.56
N LYS A 161 1.31 22.09 -1.81
CA LYS A 161 0.45 21.95 -3.00
C LYS A 161 -0.12 20.54 -3.19
N TYR A 162 0.54 19.51 -2.64
CA TYR A 162 0.07 18.13 -2.71
C TYR A 162 -0.84 17.73 -1.53
N CYS A 163 -1.03 18.60 -0.54
CA CYS A 163 -1.76 18.29 0.68
C CYS A 163 -3.19 17.82 0.41
N SER A 164 -3.93 18.47 -0.49
CA SER A 164 -5.30 18.08 -0.81
C SER A 164 -5.35 16.66 -1.37
N LYS A 165 -4.51 16.34 -2.35
CA LYS A 165 -4.43 14.99 -2.94
C LYS A 165 -4.04 13.92 -1.91
N ILE A 166 -3.09 14.23 -1.02
CA ILE A 166 -2.68 13.34 0.07
C ILE A 166 -3.83 13.11 1.05
N LYS A 167 -4.55 14.17 1.43
CA LYS A 167 -5.70 14.08 2.35
C LYS A 167 -6.83 13.32 1.70
N GLU A 168 -7.25 13.68 0.49
CA GLU A 168 -8.30 12.99 -0.25
C GLU A 168 -8.02 11.50 -0.35
N ASP A 169 -6.79 11.09 -0.60
CA ASP A 169 -6.50 9.66 -0.65
C ASP A 169 -6.42 9.06 0.77
N LEU A 170 -5.39 9.37 1.55
CA LEU A 170 -5.04 8.62 2.78
C LEU A 170 -5.78 9.09 4.05
N PHE A 171 -6.20 10.35 4.08
CA PHE A 171 -6.73 11.04 5.26
C PHE A 171 -8.09 11.70 4.99
N TRP A 172 -8.93 11.06 4.18
CA TRP A 172 -10.15 11.64 3.57
C TRP A 172 -11.18 12.11 4.59
N ASP A 173 -11.07 11.61 5.81
CA ASP A 173 -11.98 11.88 6.91
C ASP A 173 -11.29 12.56 8.10
N LEU A 174 -10.09 13.10 7.86
CA LEU A 174 -9.31 13.83 8.85
C LEU A 174 -9.70 15.33 8.81
N PRO A 175 -9.99 15.95 9.96
CA PRO A 175 -10.19 17.40 10.03
C PRO A 175 -8.93 18.18 9.63
N GLU A 176 -9.01 19.52 9.59
CA GLU A 176 -7.82 20.36 9.47
C GLU A 176 -7.01 20.31 10.76
N VAL A 177 -5.84 19.68 10.71
CA VAL A 177 -4.96 19.46 11.87
C VAL A 177 -3.50 19.55 11.47
N LYS A 178 -2.63 19.87 12.44
CA LYS A 178 -1.18 19.88 12.21
C LYS A 178 -0.59 18.48 12.29
N LYS A 179 -1.11 17.63 13.17
CA LYS A 179 -0.62 16.27 13.35
C LYS A 179 -1.77 15.30 13.57
N ALA A 180 -1.67 14.15 12.92
CA ALA A 180 -2.58 13.05 13.17
C ALA A 180 -1.88 11.70 13.07
N SER A 181 -2.45 10.70 13.73
CA SER A 181 -2.12 9.31 13.53
C SER A 181 -3.38 8.48 13.38
N ILE A 182 -3.34 7.53 12.46
CA ILE A 182 -4.46 6.65 12.16
C ILE A 182 -3.96 5.22 12.22
N LYS A 183 -4.63 4.41 13.04
CA LYS A 183 -4.38 2.98 13.17
C LYS A 183 -5.62 2.24 12.70
N HIS A 184 -5.43 1.23 11.87
CA HIS A 184 -6.52 0.34 11.50
C HIS A 184 -6.33 -1.04 12.11
N SER A 185 -7.46 -1.60 12.51
CA SER A 185 -7.60 -2.97 12.95
C SER A 185 -8.45 -3.71 11.92
N VAL A 186 -7.91 -4.80 11.37
CA VAL A 186 -8.62 -5.68 10.44
C VAL A 186 -8.98 -6.96 11.19
N ILE A 187 -10.26 -7.27 11.24
CA ILE A 187 -10.81 -8.46 11.90
C ILE A 187 -11.42 -9.35 10.83
N ILE A 188 -10.80 -10.49 10.56
CA ILE A 188 -11.30 -11.46 9.56
C ILE A 188 -12.01 -12.58 10.30
N GLY A 189 -13.35 -12.59 10.20
CA GLY A 189 -14.21 -13.59 10.82
C GLY A 189 -14.33 -14.86 9.98
N SER A 190 -14.46 -14.70 8.65
CA SER A 190 -14.62 -15.84 7.75
C SER A 190 -13.91 -15.65 6.42
N ILE A 191 -13.66 -16.79 5.76
CA ILE A 191 -13.11 -16.87 4.41
C ILE A 191 -14.17 -17.56 3.56
N ILE A 192 -14.62 -16.91 2.51
CA ILE A 192 -15.61 -17.41 1.57
C ILE A 192 -14.84 -18.07 0.42
N MET A 193 -14.95 -19.38 0.31
CA MET A 193 -14.28 -20.15 -0.75
C MET A 193 -15.09 -20.07 -2.05
N PRO A 194 -14.43 -20.07 -3.22
CA PRO A 194 -15.12 -20.23 -4.50
C PRO A 194 -15.78 -21.61 -4.57
N GLN A 195 -16.95 -21.71 -5.22
CA GLN A 195 -17.61 -22.98 -5.46
C GLN A 195 -17.01 -23.68 -6.69
N GLY A 196 -16.86 -25.00 -6.63
CA GLY A 196 -16.48 -25.84 -7.78
C GLY A 196 -14.99 -25.87 -8.15
N GLU A 197 -14.14 -24.99 -7.61
CA GLU A 197 -12.69 -25.04 -7.79
C GLU A 197 -12.05 -26.11 -6.90
N LYS A 198 -11.09 -26.85 -7.44
CA LYS A 198 -10.36 -27.92 -6.74
C LYS A 198 -8.86 -27.61 -6.59
N ASP A 199 -8.33 -26.71 -7.40
CA ASP A 199 -6.96 -26.25 -7.30
C ASP A 199 -6.79 -25.35 -6.07
N TYR A 200 -6.05 -25.84 -5.07
CA TYR A 200 -5.80 -25.12 -3.82
C TYR A 200 -5.19 -23.72 -4.01
N ALA A 201 -4.32 -23.53 -5.01
CA ALA A 201 -3.71 -22.23 -5.28
C ALA A 201 -4.78 -21.24 -5.76
N LYS A 202 -5.65 -21.67 -6.69
CA LYS A 202 -6.77 -20.87 -7.19
C LYS A 202 -7.84 -20.64 -6.12
N ILE A 203 -8.16 -21.65 -5.31
CA ILE A 203 -9.08 -21.49 -4.16
C ILE A 203 -8.59 -20.37 -3.27
N ARG A 204 -7.30 -20.38 -2.89
CA ARG A 204 -6.72 -19.36 -2.02
C ARG A 204 -6.75 -17.97 -2.64
N GLU A 205 -6.45 -17.87 -3.92
CA GLU A 205 -6.47 -16.62 -4.68
C GLU A 205 -7.89 -16.06 -4.77
N LEU A 206 -8.86 -16.85 -5.18
CA LEU A 206 -10.26 -16.43 -5.39
C LEU A 206 -11.07 -16.28 -4.09
N SER A 207 -10.60 -16.84 -2.97
CA SER A 207 -11.33 -16.77 -1.70
C SER A 207 -11.47 -15.33 -1.21
N LYS A 208 -12.66 -14.94 -0.78
CA LYS A 208 -12.89 -13.61 -0.20
C LYS A 208 -12.78 -13.61 1.31
N ARG A 209 -12.28 -12.52 1.88
CA ARG A 209 -12.17 -12.30 3.32
C ARG A 209 -13.37 -11.48 3.74
N LYS A 210 -14.16 -12.02 4.66
CA LYS A 210 -15.31 -11.32 5.25
C LYS A 210 -15.00 -10.94 6.69
N GLY A 211 -15.20 -9.67 7.00
CA GLY A 211 -14.70 -9.11 8.25
C GLY A 211 -15.18 -7.71 8.57
N LYS A 212 -14.49 -7.13 9.55
CA LYS A 212 -14.68 -5.77 10.04
C LYS A 212 -13.37 -5.00 9.97
N LEU A 213 -13.44 -3.76 9.51
CA LEU A 213 -12.35 -2.81 9.49
C LEU A 213 -12.68 -1.68 10.48
N ILE A 214 -11.78 -1.45 11.42
CA ILE A 214 -11.91 -0.39 12.43
C ILE A 214 -10.80 0.62 12.19
N ARG A 215 -11.15 1.90 12.05
CA ARG A 215 -10.25 3.03 11.84
C ARG A 215 -10.26 3.89 13.11
N HIS A 216 -9.13 3.94 13.80
CA HIS A 216 -8.93 4.80 14.96
C HIS A 216 -8.09 5.99 14.54
N ILE A 217 -8.59 7.20 14.78
CA ILE A 217 -7.96 8.45 14.41
C ILE A 217 -7.63 9.19 15.70
N ASP A 218 -6.39 9.62 15.84
CA ASP A 218 -5.92 10.57 16.85
C ASP A 218 -5.47 11.82 16.09
N ALA A 219 -6.16 12.94 16.29
CA ALA A 219 -5.92 14.19 15.60
C ALA A 219 -5.80 15.32 16.64
N ASP A 220 -4.60 15.89 16.77
CA ASP A 220 -4.25 16.89 17.79
C ASP A 220 -4.76 16.54 19.22
N GLY A 221 -4.71 15.25 19.57
CA GLY A 221 -5.11 14.73 20.89
C GLY A 221 -6.59 14.33 21.02
N GLN A 222 -7.42 14.59 19.99
CA GLN A 222 -8.81 14.11 19.95
C GLN A 222 -8.88 12.76 19.23
N THR A 223 -9.47 11.77 19.90
CA THR A 223 -9.62 10.43 19.35
C THR A 223 -11.01 10.19 18.81
N THR A 224 -11.13 9.66 17.59
CA THR A 224 -12.38 9.17 17.01
C THR A 224 -12.22 7.75 16.47
N GLN A 225 -13.32 7.01 16.39
CA GLN A 225 -13.34 5.66 15.87
C GLN A 225 -14.46 5.52 14.85
N LYS A 226 -14.16 4.86 13.72
CA LYS A 226 -15.14 4.45 12.72
C LYS A 226 -14.95 3.00 12.38
N GLU A 227 -16.04 2.35 11.98
CA GLU A 227 -16.01 0.94 11.63
C GLU A 227 -16.91 0.65 10.44
N THR A 228 -16.54 -0.38 9.69
CA THR A 228 -17.33 -0.89 8.57
C THR A 228 -17.11 -2.39 8.42
N THR A 229 -18.07 -3.08 7.83
CA THR A 229 -17.92 -4.47 7.41
C THR A 229 -17.45 -4.54 5.97
N PHE A 230 -16.77 -5.62 5.61
CA PHE A 230 -16.28 -5.82 4.26
C PHE A 230 -16.32 -7.28 3.84
N GLU A 231 -16.40 -7.48 2.53
CA GLU A 231 -16.12 -8.73 1.84
C GLU A 231 -15.18 -8.38 0.69
N ALA A 232 -13.92 -8.78 0.81
CA ALA A 232 -12.86 -8.50 -0.16
C ALA A 232 -12.08 -9.77 -0.45
#